data_AF-A0A8S2UPK1-F1
#
_entry.id   AF-A0A8S2UPK1-F1
#
_cell.length_a   1.000
_cell.length_b   1.000
_cell.length_c   1.000
_cell.angle_alpha   90.00
_cell.angle_beta   90.00
_cell.angle_gamma   90.00
#
_symmetry.space_group_name_H-M   'P 1'
#
loop_
_entity.id
_entity.type
_entity.pdbx_description
1 polymer ?
#
loop_
_entity_poly.entity_id
_entity_poly.type
_entity_poly.pdbx_seq_one_letter_code
_entity_poly.pdbx_strand_id
1 'polypeptide(L)'
;MVTTKPFADITANSEFSGESEVLFMIGSIFCVKSIIRNNDYNVWIIKISLCSDNQHGLQEVLMNVKQKTANGETNLQTLGKILW
;
A
#
# COMPACT_ATOMS: atom_id res chain seq x y z
N MET A 1 -18.09 11.44 -9.19
CA MET A 1 -17.06 10.39 -9.37
C MET A 1 -16.74 9.88 -7.98
N VAL A 2 -17.04 8.61 -7.67
CA VAL A 2 -16.78 8.06 -6.34
C VAL A 2 -15.29 7.75 -6.25
N THR A 3 -14.56 8.54 -5.48
CA THR A 3 -13.19 8.22 -5.08
C THR A 3 -13.26 7.10 -4.06
N THR A 4 -13.10 5.85 -4.52
CA THR A 4 -12.98 4.70 -3.63
C THR A 4 -11.70 4.82 -2.82
N LYS A 5 -11.81 5.00 -1.50
CA LYS A 5 -10.68 4.86 -0.59
C LYS A 5 -10.27 3.38 -0.61
N PRO A 6 -8.98 3.03 -0.78
CA PRO A 6 -8.56 1.64 -0.89
C PRO A 6 -8.42 0.97 0.49
N PHE A 7 -9.24 1.39 1.45
CA PHE A 7 -9.29 0.83 2.79
C PHE A 7 -10.69 1.00 3.39
N ALA A 8 -11.04 0.09 4.30
CA ALA A 8 -12.30 0.09 5.02
C ALA A 8 -12.06 -0.22 6.50
N ASP A 9 -12.80 0.45 7.37
CA ASP A 9 -12.99 0.02 8.75
C ASP A 9 -13.92 -1.19 8.74
N ILE A 10 -13.46 -2.30 9.30
CA ILE A 10 -14.21 -3.56 9.34
C ILE A 10 -14.64 -3.95 10.76
N THR A 11 -14.60 -2.99 11.70
CA THR A 11 -15.00 -3.20 13.10
C THR A 11 -16.38 -3.86 13.23
N ALA A 12 -17.35 -3.44 12.41
CA ALA A 12 -18.71 -3.99 12.43
C ALA A 12 -18.82 -5.44 11.92
N ASN A 13 -17.78 -5.93 11.24
CA ASN A 13 -17.72 -7.25 10.60
C ASN A 13 -16.66 -8.16 11.21
N SER A 14 -15.90 -7.67 12.20
CA SER A 14 -14.84 -8.42 12.87
C SER A 14 -15.39 -9.12 14.12
N GLU A 15 -15.01 -10.38 14.32
CA GLU A 15 -15.22 -11.11 15.58
C GLU A 15 -14.51 -10.43 16.77
N PHE A 16 -13.53 -9.57 16.48
CA PHE A 16 -12.73 -8.84 17.46
C PHE A 16 -12.92 -7.32 17.30
N SER A 17 -14.15 -6.84 17.47
CA SER A 17 -14.52 -5.43 17.30
C SER A 17 -13.76 -4.44 18.22
N GLY A 18 -13.07 -4.93 19.26
CA GLY A 18 -12.22 -4.11 20.13
C GLY A 18 -10.89 -3.69 19.51
N GLU A 19 -10.47 -4.31 18.41
CA GLU A 19 -9.12 -4.14 17.84
C GLU A 19 -9.04 -3.02 16.78
N SER A 20 -10.17 -2.42 16.39
CA SER A 20 -10.23 -1.31 15.43
C SER A 20 -9.53 -1.64 14.09
N GLU A 21 -9.88 -2.79 13.53
CA GLU A 21 -9.23 -3.34 12.35
C GLU A 21 -9.58 -2.54 11.07
N VAL A 22 -8.55 -2.26 10.28
CA VAL A 22 -8.67 -1.57 8.98
C VAL A 22 -8.15 -2.48 7.87
N LEU A 23 -9.03 -2.85 6.94
CA LEU A 23 -8.72 -3.68 5.79
C LEU A 23 -8.31 -2.81 4.60
N PHE A 24 -7.18 -3.12 3.98
CA PHE A 24 -6.72 -2.46 2.74
C PHE A 24 -7.00 -3.34 1.52
N MET A 25 -7.30 -2.73 0.38
CA MET A 25 -7.47 -3.47 -0.87
C MET A 25 -6.15 -4.15 -1.28
N ILE A 26 -6.25 -5.37 -1.82
CA ILE A 26 -5.12 -6.05 -2.44
C ILE A 26 -4.52 -5.15 -3.53
N GLY A 27 -3.19 -5.04 -3.54
CA GLY A 27 -2.46 -4.16 -4.45
C GLY A 27 -2.29 -2.73 -3.94
N SER A 28 -2.71 -2.42 -2.71
CA SER A 28 -2.37 -1.15 -2.06
C SER A 28 -0.86 -1.00 -1.92
N ILE A 29 -0.33 0.15 -2.35
CA ILE A 29 1.10 0.46 -2.31
C ILE A 29 1.35 1.46 -1.19
N PHE A 30 2.37 1.20 -0.37
CA PHE A 30 2.77 2.07 0.73
C PHE A 30 4.20 2.58 0.52
N CYS A 31 4.40 3.88 0.73
CA CYS A 31 5.71 4.49 0.72
C CYS A 31 6.25 4.58 2.15
N VAL A 32 7.41 3.97 2.41
CA VAL A 32 8.13 4.14 3.67
C VAL A 32 8.67 5.57 3.76
N LYS A 33 8.32 6.26 4.84
CA LYS A 33 8.75 7.65 5.12
C LYS A 33 9.91 7.71 6.09
N SER A 34 9.95 6.80 7.06
CA SER A 34 11.06 6.71 8.01
C SER A 34 11.04 5.38 8.72
N ILE A 35 12.23 4.93 9.13
CA ILE A 35 12.43 3.79 10.01
C ILE A 35 13.29 4.29 11.16
N ILE A 36 12.76 4.22 12.37
CA ILE A 36 13.49 4.64 13.58
C ILE A 36 13.46 3.52 14.61
N ARG A 37 14.54 3.37 15.37
CA ARG A 37 14.56 2.49 16.54
C ARG A 37 14.15 3.32 17.75
N ASN A 38 13.11 2.88 18.44
CA ASN A 38 12.77 3.40 19.75
C ASN A 38 13.52 2.55 20.79
N ASN A 39 14.52 3.17 21.43
CA ASN A 39 15.39 2.48 22.40
C ASN A 39 14.70 2.22 23.74
N ASP A 40 13.70 3.02 24.11
CA ASP A 40 12.98 2.89 25.39
C ASP A 40 12.12 1.62 25.41
N TYR A 41 11.48 1.32 24.29
CA TYR A 41 10.65 0.12 24.13
C TYR A 41 11.37 -1.01 23.39
N ASN A 42 12.61 -0.77 22.93
CA ASN A 42 13.38 -1.68 22.08
C ASN A 42 12.59 -2.19 20.85
N VAL A 43 11.88 -1.29 20.18
CA VAL A 43 11.08 -1.61 18.98
C VAL A 43 11.51 -0.76 17.78
N TRP A 44 11.17 -1.24 16.58
CA TRP A 44 11.29 -0.46 15.35
C TRP A 44 9.95 0.18 15.02
N ILE A 45 9.96 1.49 14.77
CA ILE A 45 8.79 2.24 14.32
C ILE A 45 8.99 2.57 12.84
N ILE A 46 8.09 2.05 12.02
CA ILE A 46 8.08 2.27 10.57
C ILE A 46 6.92 3.22 10.27
N LYS A 47 7.25 4.42 9.77
CA LYS A 47 6.23 5.36 9.27
C LYS A 47 6.02 5.09 7.80
N ILE A 48 4.79 4.75 7.42
CA ILE A 48 4.39 4.54 6.04
C ILE A 48 3.26 5.49 5.65
N SER A 49 3.11 5.78 4.37
CA SER A 49 1.93 6.43 3.81
C SER A 49 1.34 5.58 2.71
N LEU A 50 0.02 5.38 2.74
CA LEU A 50 -0.70 4.83 1.60
C LEU A 50 -0.56 5.78 0.41
N CYS A 51 -0.06 5.25 -0.71
CA CYS A 51 0.05 6.01 -1.93
C CYS A 51 -1.33 6.17 -2.56
N SER A 52 -1.62 7.37 -3.07
CA SER A 52 -2.83 7.64 -3.85
C SER A 52 -2.47 7.77 -5.33
N ASP A 53 -3.46 7.56 -6.20
CA ASP A 53 -3.30 7.70 -7.65
C ASP A 53 -2.77 9.07 -8.07
N ASN A 54 -2.85 10.08 -7.22
CA ASN A 54 -2.43 11.44 -7.48
C ASN A 54 -0.97 11.73 -7.09
N GLN A 55 -0.24 10.75 -6.52
CA GLN A 55 1.18 10.92 -6.24
C GLN A 55 1.99 10.68 -7.52
N HIS A 56 2.40 11.77 -8.17
CA HIS A 56 3.12 11.78 -9.45
C HIS A 56 4.31 10.79 -9.52
N GLY A 57 5.05 10.61 -8.42
CA GLY A 57 6.19 9.68 -8.38
C GLY A 57 5.80 8.20 -8.48
N LEU A 58 4.63 7.80 -7.96
CA LEU A 58 4.15 6.42 -8.10
C LEU A 58 3.61 6.16 -9.50
N GLN A 59 2.93 7.14 -10.11
CA GLN A 59 2.49 7.03 -11.50
C GLN A 59 3.67 6.83 -12.45
N GLU A 60 4.78 7.56 -12.25
CA GLU A 60 5.98 7.42 -13.08
C GLU A 60 6.62 6.03 -12.94
N VAL A 61 6.73 5.51 -11.71
CA VAL A 61 7.21 4.15 -11.47
C VAL A 61 6.30 3.11 -12.12
N LEU A 62 4.97 3.25 -11.95
CA LEU A 62 4.00 2.33 -12.54
C LEU A 62 3.97 2.43 -14.08
N MET A 63 4.09 3.62 -14.67
CA MET A 63 4.17 3.81 -16.12
C MET A 63 5.45 3.21 -16.70
N ASN A 64 6.59 3.43 -16.06
CA ASN A 64 7.86 2.81 -16.45
C ASN A 64 7.78 1.28 -16.43
N VAL A 65 7.07 0.73 -15.44
CA VAL A 65 6.82 -0.72 -15.33
C VAL A 65 5.88 -1.23 -16.42
N LYS A 66 4.79 -0.51 -16.70
CA LYS A 66 3.85 -0.84 -17.79
C LYS A 66 4.54 -0.87 -19.15
N GLN A 67 5.41 0.11 -19.44
CA GLN A 67 6.14 0.18 -20.71
C GLN A 67 7.13 -0.98 -20.90
N LYS A 68 7.70 -1.51 -19.82
CA LYS A 68 8.63 -2.64 -19.86
C LYS A 68 7.93 -4.00 -19.93
N THR A 69 6.62 -4.06 -19.71
CA THR A 69 5.84 -5.30 -19.73
C THR A 69 5.03 -5.35 -21.04
N ALA A 70 5.38 -6.24 -21.95
CA ALA A 70 4.90 -6.29 -23.35
C ALA A 70 3.36 -6.35 -23.55
N ASN A 71 2.56 -6.55 -22.50
CA ASN A 71 1.11 -6.70 -22.57
C ASN A 71 0.30 -5.52 -22.00
N GLY A 72 0.92 -4.45 -21.48
CA GLY A 72 0.20 -3.24 -21.02
C GLY A 72 -0.69 -3.39 -19.77
N GLU A 73 -0.91 -4.62 -19.29
CA GLU A 73 -1.69 -4.89 -18.08
C GLU A 73 -0.84 -4.89 -16.81
N THR A 74 -1.27 -4.12 -15.82
CA THR A 74 -0.66 -4.03 -14.50
C THR A 74 -1.47 -4.91 -13.54
N ASN A 75 -1.12 -6.18 -13.44
CA ASN A 75 -1.72 -7.09 -12.46
C ASN A 75 -0.74 -7.34 -11.29
N LEU A 76 -1.24 -7.89 -10.19
CA LEU A 76 -0.47 -8.16 -8.97
C LEU A 76 0.72 -9.11 -9.22
N GLN A 77 0.60 -10.00 -10.21
CA GLN A 77 1.67 -10.93 -10.60
C GLN A 77 2.83 -10.18 -11.27
N THR A 78 2.54 -9.19 -12.11
CA THR A 78 3.56 -8.32 -12.71
C THR A 78 4.27 -7.51 -11.63
N LEU A 79 3.55 -6.98 -10.64
CA LEU A 79 4.15 -6.27 -9.51
C LEU A 79 5.06 -7.19 -8.68
N GLY A 80 4.62 -8.42 -8.41
CA GLY A 80 5.41 -9.42 -7.68
C GLY A 80 6.72 -9.80 -8.38
N LYS A 81 6.73 -9.91 -9.72
CA LYS A 81 7.94 -10.19 -10.52
C LYS A 81 8.98 -9.06 -10.53
N ILE A 82 8.62 -7.86 -10.09
CA ILE A 82 9.49 -6.67 -10.13
C ILE A 82 10.11 -6.39 -8.77
N LEU A 83 9.43 -6.79 -7.69
CA LEU A 83 9.90 -6.61 -6.32
C LEU A 83 10.84 -7.73 -5.84
N TRP A 84 11.08 -8.75 -6.68
CA TRP A 84 12.00 -9.88 -6.45
C TRP A 84 12.98 -9.98 -7.62
#